data_AF-A0AAV2MW27-F1
#
_entry.id   AF-A0AAV2MW27-F1
#
_cell.length_a   1.000
_cell.length_b   1.000
_cell.length_c   1.000
_cell.angle_alpha   90.00
_cell.angle_beta   90.00
_cell.angle_gamma   90.00
#
_symmetry.space_group_name_H-M   'P 1'
#
loop_
_entity.id
_entity.type
_entity.pdbx_description
1 polymer ?
#
loop_
_entity_poly.entity_id
_entity_poly.type
_entity_poly.pdbx_seq_one_letter_code
_entity_poly.pdbx_strand_id
1 'polypeptide(L)'
;MCHYDSVLVFRDFLDINVYRNFLLLFVALYILGSKVFVKSQQMREYADNLLRLFIQHSIQIYGHVFVVYNVHALCHLSKECEAHGSLDEFSAFKFENALKSLKQTLKSHYQPLQQVALRDCERQLNGNAVILPSEELQVSLSQPYTNNNEVLPGSHYKRITIGKIMLHVNGKDSCFKTRNGEVVVLHNIVCGNDNVVSLVGNCFQEKLDFFVYPLQSSKLGIFKVSNLSAARRVFEVADIVAKCWLMPDGNSFCCVPLLHTCQQ
;
A
#
# COMPACT_ATOMS: atom_id res chain seq x y z
N MET A 1 6.65 2.83 -3.08
CA MET A 1 7.09 2.14 -1.84
C MET A 1 7.58 3.15 -0.80
N CYS A 2 8.39 4.15 -1.17
CA CYS A 2 8.92 5.16 -0.23
C CYS A 2 7.89 5.98 0.58
N HIS A 3 6.64 6.09 0.13
CA HIS A 3 5.63 6.90 0.83
C HIS A 3 5.16 6.29 2.16
N TYR A 4 5.13 4.97 2.31
CA TYR A 4 4.65 4.34 3.55
C TYR A 4 5.75 4.28 4.62
N ASP A 5 6.99 4.02 4.19
CA ASP A 5 8.16 3.92 5.06
C ASP A 5 8.56 5.26 5.67
N SER A 6 8.34 6.36 4.94
CA SER A 6 8.76 7.71 5.34
C SER A 6 8.17 8.16 6.67
N VAL A 7 6.97 7.70 7.04
CA VAL A 7 6.36 8.04 8.34
C VAL A 7 7.14 7.50 9.52
N LEU A 8 7.71 6.30 9.38
CA LEU A 8 8.57 5.71 10.40
C LEU A 8 9.98 6.29 10.31
N VAL A 9 10.58 6.30 9.12
CA VAL A 9 11.97 6.73 8.92
C VAL A 9 12.15 8.18 9.37
N PHE A 10 11.31 9.10 8.91
CA PHE A 10 11.51 10.53 9.19
C PHE A 10 11.26 10.93 10.64
N ARG A 11 10.56 10.10 11.43
CA ARG A 11 10.24 10.37 12.83
C ARG A 11 11.51 10.60 13.67
N ASP A 12 12.54 9.80 13.42
CA ASP A 12 13.73 9.74 14.28
C ASP A 12 14.91 10.57 13.73
N PHE A 13 14.83 11.02 12.46
CA PHE A 13 15.92 11.73 11.78
C PHE A 13 15.64 13.21 11.49
N LEU A 14 14.39 13.67 11.53
CA LEU A 14 14.04 15.06 11.22
C LEU A 14 13.73 15.88 12.47
N ASP A 15 13.94 17.20 12.39
CA ASP A 15 13.41 18.13 13.38
C ASP A 15 11.90 17.96 13.52
N ILE A 16 11.38 18.12 14.73
CA ILE A 16 9.97 17.86 15.04
C ILE A 16 9.02 18.72 14.18
N ASN A 17 9.40 19.95 13.82
CA ASN A 17 8.56 20.81 12.99
C ASN A 17 8.57 20.35 11.54
N VAL A 18 9.72 19.92 11.04
CA VAL A 18 9.88 19.32 9.70
C VAL A 18 9.05 18.04 9.61
N TYR A 19 9.14 17.16 10.63
CA TYR A 19 8.37 15.91 10.68
C TYR A 19 6.86 16.16 10.76
N ARG A 20 6.40 17.09 11.60
CA ARG A 20 4.99 17.47 11.67
C ARG A 20 4.48 18.03 10.35
N ASN A 21 5.27 18.88 9.69
CA ASN A 21 4.91 19.40 8.37
C ASN A 21 4.81 18.26 7.33
N PHE A 22 5.77 17.33 7.34
CA PHE A 22 5.70 16.12 6.54
C PHE A 22 4.44 15.27 6.83
N LEU A 23 4.03 15.12 8.09
CA LEU A 23 2.81 14.39 8.45
C LEU A 23 1.54 15.03 7.87
N LEU A 24 1.46 16.36 7.75
CA LEU A 24 0.35 17.03 7.06
C LEU A 24 0.24 16.55 5.61
N LEU A 25 1.37 16.56 4.89
CA LEU A 25 1.44 16.10 3.51
C LEU A 25 1.10 14.61 3.40
N PHE A 26 1.72 13.77 4.23
CA PHE A 26 1.50 12.32 4.23
C PHE A 26 0.03 11.98 4.43
N VAL A 27 -0.61 12.57 5.45
CA VAL A 27 -2.01 12.30 5.75
C VAL A 27 -2.92 12.76 4.61
N ALA A 28 -2.68 13.95 4.06
CA ALA A 28 -3.48 14.44 2.94
C ALA A 28 -3.38 13.51 1.71
N LEU A 29 -2.16 13.13 1.31
CA LEU A 29 -1.95 12.24 0.18
C LEU A 29 -2.51 10.84 0.43
N TYR A 30 -2.43 10.33 1.67
CA TYR A 30 -3.01 9.03 2.02
C TYR A 30 -4.55 9.06 1.91
N ILE A 31 -5.19 10.16 2.33
CA ILE A 31 -6.64 10.33 2.17
C ILE A 31 -7.03 10.40 0.68
N LEU A 32 -6.33 11.22 -0.10
CA LEU A 32 -6.63 11.42 -1.53
C LEU A 32 -6.29 10.19 -2.39
N GLY A 33 -5.33 9.36 -1.95
CA GLY A 33 -5.00 8.09 -2.59
C GLY A 33 -6.00 6.97 -2.28
N SER A 34 -6.77 7.08 -1.19
CA SER A 34 -7.73 6.05 -0.80
C SER A 34 -9.04 6.21 -1.55
N LYS A 35 -9.42 5.19 -2.33
CA LYS A 35 -10.73 5.13 -3.02
C LYS A 35 -11.93 5.20 -2.08
N VAL A 36 -11.75 4.87 -0.80
CA VAL A 36 -12.81 4.93 0.21
C VAL A 36 -12.87 6.33 0.82
N PHE A 37 -11.74 6.88 1.28
CA PHE A 37 -11.74 8.18 1.96
C PHE A 37 -12.00 9.33 1.00
N VAL A 38 -11.49 9.28 -0.22
CA VAL A 38 -11.69 10.34 -1.23
C VAL A 38 -13.16 10.53 -1.59
N LYS A 39 -14.01 9.51 -1.44
CA LYS A 39 -15.46 9.63 -1.69
C LYS A 39 -16.19 10.48 -0.65
N SER A 40 -15.66 10.54 0.58
CA SER A 40 -16.23 11.38 1.64
C SER A 40 -15.83 12.84 1.45
N GLN A 41 -16.83 13.72 1.31
CA GLN A 41 -16.60 15.16 1.17
C GLN A 41 -15.83 15.73 2.37
N GLN A 42 -16.19 15.33 3.60
CA GLN A 42 -15.50 15.78 4.82
C GLN A 42 -14.02 15.42 4.81
N MET A 43 -13.68 14.22 4.33
CA MET A 43 -12.28 13.77 4.24
C MET A 43 -11.51 14.52 3.14
N ARG A 44 -12.15 14.82 2.00
CA ARG A 44 -11.55 15.65 0.95
C ARG A 44 -11.27 17.06 1.44
N GLU A 45 -12.26 17.72 2.05
CA GLU A 45 -12.11 19.08 2.62
C GLU A 45 -11.01 19.11 3.69
N TYR A 46 -10.95 18.07 4.53
CA TYR A 46 -9.88 17.94 5.51
C TYR A 46 -8.51 17.79 4.84
N ALA A 47 -8.37 16.97 3.79
CA ALA A 47 -7.13 16.85 3.02
C ALA A 47 -6.72 18.17 2.33
N ASP A 48 -7.67 18.93 1.77
CA ASP A 48 -7.42 20.26 1.20
C ASP A 48 -6.83 21.22 2.25
N ASN A 49 -7.43 21.26 3.44
CA ASN A 49 -6.93 22.06 4.56
C ASN A 49 -5.52 21.66 4.98
N LEU A 50 -5.23 20.35 5.05
CA LEU A 50 -3.89 19.85 5.37
C LEU A 50 -2.84 20.25 4.33
N LEU A 51 -3.18 20.21 3.03
CA LEU A 51 -2.27 20.62 1.96
C LEU A 51 -1.99 22.13 2.01
N ARG A 52 -2.99 22.95 2.31
CA ARG A 52 -2.82 24.40 2.52
C ARG A 52 -1.93 24.70 3.72
N LEU A 53 -2.17 24.03 4.85
CA LEU A 53 -1.33 24.15 6.06
C LEU A 53 0.11 23.71 5.79
N PHE A 54 0.30 22.61 5.05
CA PHE A 54 1.63 22.16 4.63
C PHE A 54 2.37 23.25 3.85
N ILE A 55 1.73 23.88 2.86
CA ILE A 55 2.33 24.95 2.06
C ILE A 55 2.67 26.16 2.95
N GLN A 56 1.74 26.57 3.82
CA GLN A 56 1.95 27.70 4.73
C GLN A 56 3.13 27.46 5.68
N HIS A 57 3.20 26.30 6.33
CA HIS A 57 4.29 25.95 7.24
C HIS A 57 5.62 25.76 6.48
N SER A 58 5.57 25.29 5.23
CA SER A 58 6.77 25.12 4.39
C SER A 58 7.49 26.44 4.12
N ILE A 59 6.77 27.57 4.02
CA ILE A 59 7.40 28.90 3.88
C ILE A 59 8.23 29.24 5.11
N GLN A 60 7.71 28.93 6.31
CA GLN A 60 8.38 29.24 7.57
C GLN A 60 9.58 28.30 7.82
N ILE A 61 9.43 27.01 7.47
CA ILE A 61 10.45 25.98 7.76
C ILE A 61 11.57 26.00 6.71
N TYR A 62 11.22 26.10 5.42
CA TYR A 62 12.16 25.95 4.31
C TYR A 62 12.45 27.26 3.56
N GLY A 63 11.76 28.34 3.92
CA GLY A 63 11.88 29.65 3.26
C GLY A 63 10.99 29.79 2.02
N HIS A 64 10.81 31.03 1.57
CA HIS A 64 9.88 31.38 0.49
C HIS A 64 10.26 30.78 -0.87
N VAL A 65 11.55 30.47 -1.08
CA VAL A 65 12.08 29.87 -2.31
C VAL A 65 11.66 28.40 -2.45
N PHE A 66 11.28 27.73 -1.35
CA PHE A 66 10.80 26.34 -1.38
C PHE A 66 9.43 26.21 -2.06
N VAL A 67 8.55 27.20 -1.90
CA VAL A 67 7.19 27.18 -2.47
C VAL A 67 7.22 27.61 -3.93
N VAL A 68 7.88 26.78 -4.75
CA VAL A 68 7.81 26.86 -6.20
C VAL A 68 6.48 26.31 -6.69
N TYR A 69 6.22 26.44 -8.00
CA TYR A 69 4.98 26.01 -8.65
C TYR A 69 4.51 24.61 -8.23
N ASN A 70 5.41 23.62 -8.19
CA ASN A 70 5.07 22.25 -7.84
C ASN A 70 4.53 22.09 -6.42
N VAL A 71 5.06 22.86 -5.46
CA VAL A 71 4.60 22.84 -4.06
C VAL A 71 3.27 23.56 -3.95
N HIS A 72 3.10 24.68 -4.65
CA HIS A 72 1.83 25.40 -4.69
C HIS A 72 0.70 24.56 -5.33
N ALA A 73 1.00 23.83 -6.41
CA ALA A 73 0.04 23.01 -7.14
C ALA A 73 -0.62 21.93 -6.26
N LEU A 74 0.02 21.53 -5.15
CA LEU A 74 -0.56 20.60 -4.19
C LEU A 74 -1.90 21.06 -3.63
N CYS A 75 -2.14 22.37 -3.47
CA CYS A 75 -3.43 22.89 -2.96
C CYS A 75 -4.61 22.68 -3.93
N HIS A 76 -4.36 22.27 -5.17
CA HIS A 76 -5.41 21.94 -6.14
C HIS A 76 -5.76 20.45 -6.13
N LEU A 77 -4.92 19.61 -5.53
CA LEU A 77 -5.01 18.16 -5.63
C LEU A 77 -6.34 17.59 -5.11
N SER A 78 -6.91 18.20 -4.07
CA SER A 78 -8.22 17.78 -3.56
C SER A 78 -9.35 18.00 -4.59
N LYS A 79 -9.29 19.09 -5.37
CA LYS A 79 -10.27 19.38 -6.43
C LYS A 79 -10.06 18.48 -7.65
N GLU A 80 -8.80 18.22 -7.99
CA GLU A 80 -8.46 17.24 -9.03
C GLU A 80 -9.02 15.85 -8.67
N CYS A 81 -8.89 15.45 -7.40
CA CYS A 81 -9.47 14.20 -6.92
C CYS A 81 -11.00 14.17 -6.92
N GLU A 82 -11.66 15.31 -6.77
CA GLU A 82 -13.11 15.42 -6.90
C GLU A 82 -13.55 15.20 -8.36
N ALA A 83 -12.79 15.70 -9.34
CA ALA A 83 -13.10 15.55 -10.76
C ALA A 83 -12.67 14.19 -11.34
N HIS A 84 -11.55 13.63 -10.88
CA HIS A 84 -10.87 12.50 -11.51
C HIS A 84 -10.76 11.25 -10.62
N GLY A 85 -11.25 11.31 -9.39
CA GLY A 85 -11.24 10.20 -8.44
C GLY A 85 -9.97 10.14 -7.59
N SER A 86 -9.61 8.94 -7.13
CA SER A 86 -8.43 8.76 -6.27
C SER A 86 -7.12 9.06 -7.01
N LEU A 87 -6.05 9.42 -6.28
CA LEU A 87 -4.74 9.67 -6.90
C LEU A 87 -4.25 8.51 -7.77
N ASP A 88 -4.53 7.26 -7.42
CA ASP A 88 -4.11 6.09 -8.20
C ASP A 88 -4.77 6.03 -9.60
N GLU A 89 -5.89 6.72 -9.81
CA GLU A 89 -6.62 6.68 -11.08
C GLU A 89 -5.97 7.56 -12.15
N PHE A 90 -5.54 8.76 -11.78
CA PHE A 90 -4.98 9.74 -12.72
C PHE A 90 -3.48 10.03 -12.53
N SER A 91 -2.85 9.54 -11.45
CA SER A 91 -1.41 9.68 -11.28
C SER A 91 -0.62 8.80 -12.24
N ALA A 92 0.61 9.23 -12.51
CA ALA A 92 1.55 8.48 -13.33
C ALA A 92 2.31 7.38 -12.56
N PHE A 93 2.03 7.16 -11.27
CA PHE A 93 2.80 6.23 -10.43
C PHE A 93 2.81 4.79 -10.97
N LYS A 94 1.68 4.32 -11.52
CA LYS A 94 1.59 3.00 -12.15
C LYS A 94 2.56 2.79 -13.33
N PHE A 95 3.00 3.88 -13.96
CA PHE A 95 3.92 3.85 -15.10
C PHE A 95 5.40 4.01 -14.72
N GLU A 96 5.72 4.24 -13.44
CA GLU A 96 7.12 4.45 -13.01
C GLU A 96 7.99 3.21 -13.30
N ASN A 97 7.44 2.01 -13.05
CA ASN A 97 8.10 0.75 -13.38
C ASN A 97 8.28 0.58 -14.90
N ALA A 98 7.26 0.92 -15.69
CA ALA A 98 7.34 0.85 -17.15
C ALA A 98 8.39 1.82 -17.70
N LEU A 99 8.46 3.04 -17.16
CA LEU A 99 9.47 4.03 -17.51
C LEU A 99 10.89 3.54 -17.20
N LYS A 100 11.08 2.84 -16.07
CA LYS A 100 12.37 2.20 -15.74
C LYS A 100 12.77 1.17 -16.80
N SER A 101 11.86 0.26 -17.17
CA SER A 101 12.10 -0.75 -18.20
C SER A 101 12.36 -0.14 -19.58
N LEU A 102 11.65 0.95 -19.91
CA LEU A 102 11.85 1.72 -21.13
C LEU A 102 13.25 2.34 -21.15
N LYS A 103 13.67 2.98 -20.05
CA LYS A 103 15.01 3.57 -19.92
C LYS A 103 16.13 2.54 -20.04
N GLN A 104 15.94 1.34 -19.47
CA GLN A 104 16.91 0.24 -19.60
C GLN A 104 17.05 -0.28 -21.04
N THR A 105 16.05 -0.02 -21.89
CA THR A 105 16.07 -0.40 -23.30
C THR A 105 16.92 0.55 -24.15
N LEU A 106 17.11 1.79 -23.69
CA LEU A 106 17.91 2.80 -24.38
C LEU A 106 19.40 2.52 -24.17
N LYS A 107 20.15 2.38 -25.27
CA LYS A 107 21.62 2.25 -25.23
C LYS A 107 22.33 3.59 -25.34
N SER A 108 21.65 4.60 -25.87
CA SER A 108 22.18 5.96 -25.97
C SER A 108 21.06 7.00 -26.02
N HIS A 109 21.44 8.27 -25.89
CA HIS A 109 20.52 9.42 -26.03
C HIS A 109 20.21 9.76 -27.49
N TYR A 110 20.80 9.06 -28.46
CA TYR A 110 20.59 9.32 -29.88
C TYR A 110 19.37 8.57 -30.40
N GLN A 111 18.36 9.29 -30.90
CA GLN A 111 17.13 8.69 -31.44
C GLN A 111 16.43 7.71 -30.47
N PRO A 112 16.11 8.14 -29.23
CA PRO A 112 15.60 7.25 -28.20
C PRO A 112 14.26 6.61 -28.56
N LEU A 113 13.39 7.34 -29.27
CA LEU A 113 12.12 6.82 -29.73
C LEU A 113 12.30 5.66 -30.73
N GLN A 114 13.19 5.82 -31.72
CA GLN A 114 13.50 4.76 -32.67
C GLN A 114 14.10 3.53 -31.97
N GLN A 115 15.00 3.73 -31.01
CA GLN A 115 15.58 2.61 -30.25
C GLN A 115 14.51 1.79 -29.52
N VAL A 116 13.57 2.46 -28.85
CA VAL A 116 12.46 1.79 -28.15
C VAL A 116 11.57 1.06 -29.16
N ALA A 117 11.14 1.75 -30.23
CA ALA A 117 10.22 1.17 -31.22
C ALA A 117 10.80 -0.09 -31.87
N LEU A 118 12.08 -0.05 -32.27
CA LEU A 118 12.77 -1.20 -32.86
C LEU A 118 12.88 -2.36 -31.85
N ARG A 119 13.20 -2.08 -30.58
CA ARG A 119 13.28 -3.13 -29.54
C ARG A 119 11.92 -3.75 -29.23
N ASP A 120 10.86 -2.96 -29.23
CA ASP A 120 9.52 -3.49 -29.01
C ASP A 120 9.08 -4.37 -30.17
N CYS A 121 9.41 -4.01 -31.43
CA CYS A 121 9.24 -4.89 -32.58
C CYS A 121 10.02 -6.21 -32.43
N GLU A 122 11.29 -6.16 -32.01
CA GLU A 122 12.09 -7.36 -31.75
C GLU A 122 11.48 -8.27 -30.67
N ARG A 123 10.88 -7.70 -29.62
CA ARG A 123 10.22 -8.46 -28.54
C ARG A 123 8.94 -9.13 -29.01
N GLN A 124 8.13 -8.44 -29.81
CA GLN A 124 6.88 -8.99 -30.36
C GLN A 124 7.13 -10.16 -31.32
N LEU A 125 8.25 -10.14 -32.05
CA LEU A 125 8.65 -11.22 -32.95
C LEU A 125 9.15 -12.47 -32.21
N ASN A 126 9.58 -12.33 -30.94
CA ASN A 126 10.23 -13.40 -30.16
C ASN A 126 9.44 -13.88 -28.94
N GLY A 127 8.28 -13.31 -28.62
CA GLY A 127 7.58 -13.57 -27.35
C GLY A 127 6.07 -13.75 -27.50
N ASN A 128 5.55 -14.85 -26.93
CA ASN A 128 4.12 -15.10 -26.76
C ASN A 128 3.45 -13.88 -26.09
N ALA A 129 2.45 -13.30 -26.74
CA ALA A 129 1.68 -12.20 -26.21
C ALA A 129 1.04 -12.58 -24.86
N VAL A 130 1.40 -11.87 -23.79
CA VAL A 130 0.78 -12.03 -22.48
C VAL A 130 -0.55 -11.28 -22.51
N ILE A 131 -1.63 -12.02 -22.70
CA ILE A 131 -2.99 -11.53 -22.53
C ILE A 131 -3.18 -11.24 -21.04
N LEU A 132 -3.47 -9.99 -20.68
CA LEU A 132 -3.86 -9.62 -19.33
C LEU A 132 -5.29 -10.15 -19.08
N PRO A 133 -5.51 -11.05 -18.10
CA PRO A 133 -6.84 -11.57 -17.82
C PRO A 133 -7.75 -10.46 -17.27
N SER A 134 -9.03 -10.56 -17.61
CA SER A 134 -10.13 -9.70 -17.15
C SER A 134 -10.23 -9.64 -15.62
N GLU A 135 -10.70 -8.49 -15.09
CA GLU A 135 -10.85 -8.18 -13.66
C GLU A 135 -12.02 -8.93 -12.98
N GLU A 136 -12.01 -10.27 -13.01
CA GLU A 136 -12.83 -11.04 -12.06
C GLU A 136 -12.03 -11.30 -10.78
N LEU A 137 -12.69 -11.30 -9.61
CA LEU A 137 -12.10 -11.67 -8.31
C LEU A 137 -11.74 -13.17 -8.30
N GLN A 138 -10.70 -13.53 -9.04
CA GLN A 138 -10.18 -14.88 -9.07
C GLN A 138 -9.30 -15.09 -7.84
N VAL A 139 -9.72 -16.00 -6.97
CA VAL A 139 -8.87 -16.52 -5.90
C VAL A 139 -7.97 -17.59 -6.51
N SER A 140 -6.66 -17.41 -6.44
CA SER A 140 -5.70 -18.40 -6.90
C SER A 140 -4.73 -18.78 -5.80
N LEU A 141 -4.52 -20.08 -5.65
CA LEU A 141 -3.59 -20.68 -4.70
C LEU A 141 -2.36 -21.18 -5.45
N SER A 142 -1.18 -20.99 -4.87
CA SER A 142 0.06 -21.47 -5.48
C SER A 142 1.13 -21.77 -4.43
N GLN A 143 2.18 -22.47 -4.87
CA GLN A 143 3.24 -23.00 -4.01
C GLN A 143 2.69 -23.95 -2.94
N PRO A 144 2.09 -25.09 -3.35
CA PRO A 144 1.65 -26.12 -2.42
C PRO A 144 2.84 -26.65 -1.64
N TYR A 145 2.62 -27.01 -0.37
CA TYR A 145 3.62 -27.63 0.47
C TYR A 145 2.97 -28.57 1.48
N THR A 146 3.76 -29.48 2.03
CA THR A 146 3.29 -30.38 3.11
C THR A 146 3.71 -29.79 4.44
N ASN A 147 2.78 -29.66 5.39
CA ASN A 147 3.08 -29.24 6.74
C ASN A 147 2.71 -30.36 7.73
N ASN A 148 3.70 -31.16 8.12
CA ASN A 148 3.49 -32.30 9.02
C ASN A 148 3.07 -31.91 10.45
N ASN A 149 3.20 -30.62 10.80
CA ASN A 149 2.88 -30.11 12.14
C ASN A 149 1.53 -29.38 12.19
N GLU A 150 0.79 -29.29 11.08
CA GLU A 150 -0.51 -28.62 11.07
C GLU A 150 -1.63 -29.61 11.40
N VAL A 151 -2.54 -29.20 12.30
CA VAL A 151 -3.69 -30.03 12.72
C VAL A 151 -4.86 -29.94 11.74
N LEU A 152 -4.89 -28.88 10.91
CA LEU A 152 -5.99 -28.63 9.99
C LEU A 152 -5.91 -29.55 8.76
N PRO A 153 -6.94 -30.37 8.49
CA PRO A 153 -6.97 -31.22 7.31
C PRO A 153 -7.15 -30.38 6.04
N GLY A 154 -6.41 -30.69 4.98
CA GLY A 154 -6.54 -30.05 3.69
C GLY A 154 -5.22 -29.93 2.93
N SER A 155 -5.26 -29.26 1.78
CA SER A 155 -4.07 -28.91 1.01
C SER A 155 -3.52 -27.57 1.48
N HIS A 156 -2.21 -27.49 1.74
CA HIS A 156 -1.58 -26.27 2.26
C HIS A 156 -0.81 -25.52 1.17
N TYR A 157 -0.85 -24.20 1.24
CA TYR A 157 -0.25 -23.30 0.24
C TYR A 157 0.53 -22.19 0.92
N LYS A 158 1.59 -21.72 0.25
CA LYS A 158 2.37 -20.56 0.73
C LYS A 158 1.86 -19.24 0.18
N ARG A 159 1.10 -19.25 -0.92
CA ARG A 159 0.68 -18.02 -1.59
C ARG A 159 -0.78 -18.07 -2.02
N ILE A 160 -1.48 -16.96 -1.76
CA ILE A 160 -2.84 -16.70 -2.21
C ILE A 160 -2.89 -15.34 -2.90
N THR A 161 -3.59 -15.28 -4.03
CA THR A 161 -3.91 -14.04 -4.74
C THR A 161 -5.42 -13.90 -4.80
N ILE A 162 -5.95 -12.75 -4.37
CA ILE A 162 -7.37 -12.40 -4.34
C ILE A 162 -7.52 -11.06 -5.06
N GLY A 163 -7.84 -11.08 -6.35
CA GLY A 163 -7.84 -9.88 -7.19
C GLY A 163 -6.47 -9.18 -7.15
N LYS A 164 -6.40 -7.98 -6.56
CA LYS A 164 -5.17 -7.17 -6.44
C LYS A 164 -4.36 -7.48 -5.16
N ILE A 165 -4.91 -8.25 -4.23
CA ILE A 165 -4.22 -8.65 -3.00
C ILE A 165 -3.40 -9.91 -3.29
N MET A 166 -2.12 -9.89 -2.96
CA MET A 166 -1.26 -11.08 -2.92
C MET A 166 -0.64 -11.21 -1.55
N LEU A 167 -0.94 -12.32 -0.87
CA LEU A 167 -0.37 -12.68 0.43
C LEU A 167 0.56 -13.88 0.31
N HIS A 168 1.65 -13.83 1.06
CA HIS A 168 2.67 -14.88 1.08
C HIS A 168 3.07 -15.20 2.52
N VAL A 169 3.04 -16.48 2.86
CA VAL A 169 3.42 -17.02 4.18
C VAL A 169 4.91 -16.80 4.43
N ASN A 170 5.27 -16.40 5.66
CA ASN A 170 6.66 -16.18 6.09
C ASN A 170 7.44 -15.12 5.27
N GLY A 171 6.72 -14.25 4.55
CA GLY A 171 7.28 -13.13 3.80
C GLY A 171 6.90 -11.77 4.37
N LYS A 172 7.40 -10.71 3.75
CA LYS A 172 6.93 -9.33 4.00
C LYS A 172 5.47 -9.12 3.61
N ASP A 173 4.95 -10.01 2.76
CA ASP A 173 3.58 -10.02 2.26
C ASP A 173 2.63 -10.87 3.13
N SER A 174 3.00 -11.17 4.37
CA SER A 174 2.23 -12.02 5.28
C SER A 174 1.20 -11.25 6.12
N CYS A 175 1.21 -9.92 6.12
CA CYS A 175 0.29 -9.16 6.97
C CYS A 175 -0.96 -8.70 6.22
N PHE A 176 -2.11 -8.85 6.88
CA PHE A 176 -3.37 -8.30 6.40
C PHE A 176 -4.22 -7.76 7.56
N LYS A 177 -5.18 -6.91 7.22
CA LYS A 177 -6.18 -6.35 8.13
C LYS A 177 -7.55 -6.95 7.86
N THR A 178 -8.27 -7.29 8.93
CA THR A 178 -9.63 -7.84 8.84
C THR A 178 -10.71 -6.74 8.87
N ARG A 179 -11.95 -7.11 8.52
CA ARG A 179 -13.14 -6.23 8.66
C ARG A 179 -13.36 -5.75 10.10
N ASN A 180 -13.03 -6.60 11.07
CA ASN A 180 -13.10 -6.27 12.50
C ASN A 180 -11.94 -5.37 12.98
N GLY A 181 -11.04 -4.97 12.07
CA GLY A 181 -9.92 -4.09 12.37
C GLY A 181 -8.76 -4.76 13.10
N GLU A 182 -8.70 -6.09 13.06
CA GLU A 182 -7.59 -6.89 13.57
C GLU A 182 -6.44 -6.89 12.56
N VAL A 183 -5.20 -6.92 13.07
CA VAL A 183 -4.00 -7.02 12.24
C VAL A 183 -3.43 -8.42 12.44
N VAL A 184 -3.31 -9.16 11.33
CA VAL A 184 -3.00 -10.60 11.33
C VAL A 184 -1.74 -10.87 10.54
N VAL A 185 -0.85 -11.69 11.12
CA VAL A 185 0.31 -12.26 10.43
C VAL A 185 -0.02 -13.68 9.98
N LEU A 186 -0.04 -13.87 8.66
CA LEU A 186 -0.36 -15.11 7.99
C LEU A 186 0.75 -16.15 8.16
N HIS A 187 0.36 -17.32 8.67
CA HIS A 187 1.24 -18.46 8.89
C HIS A 187 0.92 -19.64 7.98
N ASN A 188 -0.33 -19.80 7.55
CA ASN A 188 -0.70 -20.88 6.65
C ASN A 188 -1.94 -20.52 5.82
N ILE A 189 -2.07 -21.14 4.65
CA ILE A 189 -3.26 -21.07 3.81
C ILE A 189 -3.70 -22.51 3.57
N VAL A 190 -4.93 -22.84 3.92
CA VAL A 190 -5.48 -24.20 3.85
C VAL A 190 -6.67 -24.21 2.91
N CYS A 191 -6.66 -25.11 1.94
CA CYS A 191 -7.84 -25.45 1.15
C CYS A 191 -8.43 -26.75 1.70
N GLY A 192 -9.62 -26.67 2.29
CA GLY A 192 -10.34 -27.82 2.81
C GLY A 192 -10.80 -28.77 1.71
N ASN A 193 -11.27 -29.96 2.10
CA ASN A 193 -11.80 -30.96 1.17
C ASN A 193 -13.10 -30.51 0.46
N ASP A 194 -13.76 -29.50 1.03
CA ASP A 194 -14.93 -28.79 0.50
C ASP A 194 -14.57 -27.66 -0.48
N ASN A 195 -13.27 -27.49 -0.81
CA ASN A 195 -12.71 -26.38 -1.58
C ASN A 195 -12.85 -25.01 -0.90
N VAL A 196 -13.12 -24.96 0.41
CA VAL A 196 -13.16 -23.70 1.14
C VAL A 196 -11.75 -23.29 1.54
N VAL A 197 -11.39 -22.04 1.25
CA VAL A 197 -10.06 -21.48 1.54
C VAL A 197 -10.09 -20.77 2.89
N SER A 198 -9.23 -21.23 3.79
CA SER A 198 -9.06 -20.71 5.15
C SER A 198 -7.65 -20.17 5.35
N LEU A 199 -7.53 -19.04 6.04
CA LEU A 199 -6.28 -18.36 6.35
C LEU A 199 -5.97 -18.55 7.83
N VAL A 200 -4.79 -19.07 8.14
CA VAL A 200 -4.35 -19.31 9.52
C VAL A 200 -3.29 -18.30 9.88
N GLY A 201 -3.52 -17.55 10.94
CA GLY A 201 -2.58 -16.51 11.36
C GLY A 201 -2.68 -16.15 12.83
N ASN A 202 -1.75 -15.32 13.27
CA ASN A 202 -1.66 -14.80 14.63
C ASN A 202 -2.04 -13.32 14.65
N CYS A 203 -2.72 -12.87 15.70
CA CYS A 203 -3.20 -11.50 15.82
C CYS A 203 -2.29 -10.70 16.74
N PHE A 204 -2.04 -9.44 16.41
CA PHE A 204 -1.49 -8.51 17.39
C PHE A 204 -2.53 -8.20 18.47
N GLN A 205 -2.12 -8.30 19.73
CA GLN A 205 -2.99 -8.05 20.88
C GLN A 205 -3.01 -6.56 21.25
N GLU A 206 -1.90 -5.86 21.05
CA GLU A 206 -1.79 -4.43 21.32
C GLU A 206 -1.87 -3.64 20.02
N LYS A 207 -2.72 -2.61 20.03
CA LYS A 207 -2.94 -1.72 18.89
C LYS A 207 -3.11 -0.29 19.39
N LEU A 208 -2.18 0.58 19.01
CA LEU A 208 -2.16 1.99 19.38
C LEU A 208 -2.06 2.88 18.14
N ASP A 209 -2.36 4.16 18.28
CA ASP A 209 -2.03 5.15 17.27
C ASP A 209 -0.51 5.25 17.11
N PHE A 210 -0.02 5.17 15.87
CA PHE A 210 1.38 5.37 15.55
C PHE A 210 1.77 6.86 15.62
N PHE A 211 0.85 7.75 15.21
CA PHE A 211 0.95 9.19 15.42
C PHE A 211 -0.44 9.75 15.75
N VAL A 212 -0.46 10.89 16.46
CA VAL A 212 -1.71 11.60 16.84
C VAL A 212 -1.88 12.95 16.14
N TYR A 213 -0.83 13.46 15.49
CA TYR A 213 -0.85 14.71 14.73
C TYR A 213 -0.72 14.40 13.23
N PRO A 214 -1.47 15.08 12.34
CA PRO A 214 -2.56 16.01 12.62
C PRO A 214 -3.85 15.32 13.08
N LEU A 215 -3.89 13.99 13.03
CA LEU A 215 -5.00 13.17 13.48
C LEU A 215 -4.49 11.82 14.00
N GLN A 216 -5.32 11.13 14.78
CA GLN A 216 -5.09 9.77 15.24
C GLN A 216 -4.94 8.79 14.07
N SER A 217 -3.75 8.22 13.88
CA SER A 217 -3.42 7.38 12.72
C SER A 217 -4.39 6.19 12.55
N SER A 218 -5.03 5.73 13.62
CA SER A 218 -6.09 4.70 13.60
C SER A 218 -7.27 5.05 12.68
N LYS A 219 -7.61 6.34 12.50
CA LYS A 219 -8.65 6.80 11.56
C LYS A 219 -8.29 6.48 10.11
N LEU A 220 -7.01 6.34 9.79
CA LEU A 220 -6.48 5.93 8.48
C LEU A 220 -6.24 4.42 8.40
N GLY A 221 -6.48 3.70 9.50
CA GLY A 221 -6.14 2.29 9.66
C GLY A 221 -4.64 2.03 9.88
N ILE A 222 -3.87 3.08 10.22
CA ILE A 222 -2.44 2.98 10.52
C ILE A 222 -2.27 2.79 12.03
N PHE A 223 -1.49 1.79 12.42
CA PHE A 223 -1.35 1.40 13.82
C PHE A 223 0.09 1.12 14.21
N LYS A 224 0.42 1.39 15.46
CA LYS A 224 1.53 0.74 16.16
C LYS A 224 0.99 -0.56 16.76
N VAL A 225 1.58 -1.69 16.38
CA VAL A 225 1.15 -3.02 16.83
C VAL A 225 2.27 -3.76 17.55
N SER A 226 1.93 -4.45 18.63
CA SER A 226 2.85 -5.22 19.45
C SER A 226 2.16 -6.44 20.05
N ASN A 227 2.94 -7.30 20.69
CA ASN A 227 2.45 -8.49 21.39
C ASN A 227 1.64 -9.42 20.47
N LEU A 228 2.34 -10.10 19.56
CA LEU A 228 1.73 -11.07 18.65
C LEU A 228 1.26 -12.32 19.43
N SER A 229 -0.01 -12.70 19.28
CA SER A 229 -0.58 -13.84 19.99
C SER A 229 0.15 -15.13 19.63
N ALA A 230 0.37 -16.02 20.62
CA ALA A 230 0.84 -17.38 20.33
C ALA A 230 -0.26 -18.25 19.70
N ALA A 231 -1.52 -17.99 20.06
CA ALA A 231 -2.67 -18.70 19.52
C ALA A 231 -2.93 -18.32 18.05
N ARG A 232 -3.00 -19.35 17.19
CA ARG A 232 -3.43 -19.24 15.79
C ARG A 232 -4.95 -19.16 15.71
N ARG A 233 -5.44 -18.34 14.78
CA ARG A 233 -6.85 -18.20 14.45
C ARG A 233 -7.06 -18.44 12.96
N VAL A 234 -8.28 -18.87 12.64
CA VAL A 234 -8.73 -19.10 11.26
C VAL A 234 -9.57 -17.92 10.82
N PHE A 235 -9.32 -17.46 9.59
CA PHE A 235 -10.01 -16.35 8.94
C PHE A 235 -10.49 -16.77 7.57
N GLU A 236 -11.62 -16.20 7.14
CA GLU A 236 -12.14 -16.41 5.80
C GLU A 236 -11.52 -15.40 4.82
N VAL A 237 -11.50 -15.76 3.54
CA VAL A 237 -11.05 -14.84 2.49
C VAL A 237 -11.87 -13.54 2.47
N ALA A 238 -13.16 -13.63 2.80
CA ALA A 238 -14.07 -12.50 2.88
C ALA A 238 -13.75 -11.51 4.01
N ASP A 239 -13.00 -11.94 5.03
CA ASP A 239 -12.61 -11.10 6.17
C ASP A 239 -11.50 -10.11 5.78
N ILE A 240 -10.73 -10.38 4.72
CA ILE A 240 -9.60 -9.54 4.33
C ILE A 240 -10.10 -8.21 3.77
N VAL A 241 -9.68 -7.11 4.40
CA VAL A 241 -9.95 -5.76 3.90
C VAL A 241 -8.78 -5.24 3.08
N ALA A 242 -7.56 -5.41 3.57
CA ALA A 242 -6.37 -4.87 2.93
C ALA A 242 -5.14 -5.67 3.33
N LYS A 243 -4.17 -5.71 2.42
CA LYS A 243 -2.80 -6.11 2.74
C LYS A 243 -2.14 -4.99 3.54
N CYS A 244 -1.33 -5.36 4.52
CA CYS A 244 -0.62 -4.41 5.36
C CYS A 244 0.89 -4.55 5.18
N TRP A 245 1.57 -3.41 5.24
CA TRP A 245 3.01 -3.34 5.34
C TRP A 245 3.39 -3.22 6.81
N LEU A 246 4.12 -4.21 7.33
CA LEU A 246 4.65 -4.21 8.69
C LEU A 246 6.10 -3.76 8.66
N MET A 247 6.37 -2.64 9.31
CA MET A 247 7.72 -2.08 9.45
C MET A 247 8.21 -2.26 10.89
N PRO A 248 9.38 -2.84 11.13
CA PRO A 248 9.95 -2.96 12.47
C PRO A 248 10.19 -1.58 13.11
N ASP A 249 9.72 -1.40 14.36
CA ASP A 249 9.89 -0.21 15.18
C ASP A 249 10.24 -0.61 16.63
N GLY A 250 11.53 -0.90 16.86
CA GLY A 250 12.01 -1.46 18.13
C GLY A 250 11.35 -2.82 18.45
N ASN A 251 10.65 -2.91 19.58
CA ASN A 251 9.91 -4.10 20.02
C ASN A 251 8.47 -4.17 19.46
N SER A 252 8.12 -3.27 18.56
CA SER A 252 6.80 -3.15 17.96
C SER A 252 6.90 -3.01 16.44
N PHE A 253 5.77 -2.89 15.76
CA PHE A 253 5.71 -2.66 14.33
C PHE A 253 4.80 -1.47 14.00
N CYS A 254 5.18 -0.70 12.99
CA CYS A 254 4.28 0.21 12.30
C CYS A 254 3.54 -0.56 11.20
N CYS A 255 2.23 -0.69 11.33
CA CYS A 255 1.35 -1.36 10.40
C CYS A 255 0.61 -0.33 9.53
N VAL A 256 0.86 -0.35 8.23
CA VAL A 256 0.22 0.56 7.27
C VAL A 256 -0.54 -0.24 6.19
N PRO A 257 -1.86 -0.07 6.06
CA PRO A 257 -2.64 -0.67 4.97
C PRO A 257 -2.20 -0.14 3.61
N LEU A 258 -2.06 -1.03 2.63
CA LEU A 258 -1.72 -0.66 1.26
C LEU A 258 -2.99 -0.27 0.51
N LEU A 259 -3.12 1.02 0.16
CA LEU A 259 -4.36 1.59 -0.42
C LEU A 259 -4.82 0.90 -1.70
N HIS A 260 -3.90 0.54 -2.59
CA HIS A 260 -4.20 -0.16 -3.84
C HIS A 260 -4.67 -1.62 -3.64
N THR A 261 -4.60 -2.14 -2.41
CA THR A 261 -5.07 -3.48 -2.04
C THR A 261 -6.35 -3.46 -1.21
N CYS A 262 -6.85 -2.27 -0.84
CA CYS A 262 -8.08 -2.16 -0.07
C CYS A 262 -9.27 -2.60 -0.92
N GLN A 263 -10.01 -3.62 -0.47
CA GLN A 263 -11.29 -4.00 -1.06
C GLN A 263 -12.37 -2.98 -0.70
N GLN A 264 -13.32 -2.80 -1.62
CA GLN A 264 -14.50 -1.94 -1.43
C GLN A 264 -15.54 -2.62 -0.52
#